data_AF-A0A4U9TE82-F1
#
_entry.id   AF-A0A4U9TE82-F1
#
_cell.length_a   1.000
_cell.length_b   1.000
_cell.length_c   1.000
_cell.angle_alpha   90.00
_cell.angle_beta   90.00
_cell.angle_gamma   90.00
#
_symmetry.space_group_name_H-M   'P 1'
#
loop_
_entity.id
_entity.type
_entity.pdbx_description
1 polymer ?
#
loop_
_entity_poly.entity_id
_entity_poly.type
_entity_poly.pdbx_seq_one_letter_code
_entity_poly.pdbx_strand_id
1 'polypeptide(L)'
;MFKGEILGFAGLVGSGRTETVSALIGASACYRKQVSLSGQQPPCGTPALALKQGIGLLPESRKTEGFGAAFFRSTKHHPQPPRAVRQDIR
;
A
#
# COMPACT_ATOMS: atom_id res chain seq x y z
N MET A 1 13.73 3.52 8.72
CA MET A 1 13.26 2.15 8.49
C MET A 1 14.36 1.37 7.81
N PHE A 2 14.66 0.20 8.32
CA PHE A 2 15.62 -0.71 7.70
C PHE A 2 14.91 -1.69 6.76
N LYS A 3 15.63 -2.15 5.74
CA LYS A 3 15.09 -3.16 4.82
C LYS A 3 14.80 -4.45 5.60
N GLY A 4 13.57 -4.96 5.49
CA GLY A 4 13.15 -6.21 6.15
C GLY A 4 12.61 -6.06 7.57
N GLU A 5 12.55 -4.84 8.10
CA GLU A 5 11.96 -4.54 9.40
C GLU A 5 10.43 -4.66 9.36
N ILE A 6 9.84 -5.23 10.41
CA ILE A 6 8.39 -5.23 10.63
C ILE A 6 8.08 -4.13 11.64
N LEU A 7 7.26 -3.16 11.24
CA LEU A 7 6.83 -2.06 12.10
C LEU A 7 5.34 -2.17 12.39
N GLY A 8 5.00 -2.08 13.68
CA GLY A 8 3.62 -2.03 14.16
C GLY A 8 3.15 -0.59 14.34
N PHE A 9 1.90 -0.32 13.94
CA PHE A 9 1.24 0.96 14.17
C PHE A 9 -0.05 0.73 14.97
N ALA A 10 -0.15 1.35 16.16
CA ALA A 10 -1.23 1.12 17.12
C ALA A 10 -1.87 2.44 17.56
N GLY A 11 -3.12 2.35 18.03
CA GLY A 11 -3.93 3.49 18.48
C GLY A 11 -5.31 3.04 18.94
N LEU A 12 -6.01 3.91 19.66
CA LEU A 12 -7.38 3.66 20.14
C LEU A 12 -8.39 3.56 18.97
N VAL A 13 -9.60 3.09 19.28
CA VAL A 13 -10.71 3.15 18.32
C VAL A 13 -10.96 4.61 17.93
N GLY A 14 -11.11 4.88 16.64
CA GLY A 14 -11.27 6.24 16.12
C GLY A 14 -9.97 7.04 15.95
N SER A 15 -8.79 6.45 16.20
CA SER A 15 -7.49 7.12 15.97
C SER A 15 -7.13 7.38 14.51
N GLY A 16 -7.93 6.90 13.55
CA GLY A 16 -7.70 7.13 12.13
C GLY A 16 -6.66 6.21 11.48
N ARG A 17 -6.41 5.01 12.04
CA ARG A 17 -5.38 4.07 11.53
C ARG A 17 -5.64 3.66 10.09
N THR A 18 -6.85 3.20 9.80
CA THR A 18 -7.26 2.77 8.45
C THR A 18 -7.16 3.92 7.46
N GLU A 19 -7.64 5.10 7.85
CA GLU A 19 -7.66 6.32 7.05
C GLU A 19 -6.24 6.78 6.74
N THR A 20 -5.33 6.72 7.73
CA THR A 20 -3.93 7.12 7.57
C THR A 20 -3.23 6.22 6.56
N VAL A 21 -3.36 4.89 6.68
CA VAL A 21 -2.71 3.94 5.77
C VAL A 21 -3.31 4.02 4.36
N SER A 22 -4.64 4.16 4.26
CA SER A 22 -5.33 4.33 2.98
C SER A 22 -4.96 5.65 2.29
N ALA A 23 -4.84 6.74 3.05
CA ALA A 23 -4.36 8.03 2.55
C ALA A 23 -2.91 7.96 2.08
N LEU A 24 -2.05 7.20 2.77
CA LEU A 24 -0.64 7.03 2.42
C LEU A 24 -0.51 6.46 1.00
N ILE A 25 -1.22 5.37 0.70
CA ILE A 25 -1.22 4.74 -0.64
C ILE A 25 -2.08 5.48 -1.68
N GLY A 26 -2.85 6.50 -1.26
CA GLY A 26 -3.73 7.28 -2.12
C GLY A 26 -5.06 6.60 -2.45
N ALA A 27 -5.50 5.65 -1.62
CA ALA A 27 -6.85 5.07 -1.69
C ALA A 27 -7.91 6.02 -1.10
N SER A 28 -7.52 6.86 -0.14
CA SER A 28 -8.37 7.89 0.46
C SER A 28 -7.79 9.29 0.24
N ALA A 29 -8.67 10.29 0.15
CA ALA A 29 -8.26 11.69 0.13
C ALA A 29 -7.62 12.09 1.47
N CYS A 30 -6.72 13.06 1.44
CA CYS A 30 -6.02 13.59 2.60
C CYS A 30 -5.77 15.07 2.42
N TYR A 31 -5.89 15.85 3.50
CA TYR A 31 -5.63 17.28 3.48
C TYR A 31 -4.16 17.60 3.17
N ARG A 32 -3.24 16.87 3.80
CA ARG A 32 -1.80 17.01 3.59
C ARG A 32 -1.08 15.72 3.96
N LYS A 33 -0.15 15.28 3.13
CA LYS A 33 0.78 14.20 3.44
C LYS A 33 2.18 14.51 2.90
N GLN A 34 3.19 14.04 3.62
CA GLN A 34 4.56 14.03 3.14
C GLN A 34 5.09 12.61 3.34
N VAL A 35 5.52 11.99 2.26
CA VAL A 35 6.01 10.60 2.27
C VAL A 35 7.34 10.59 1.55
N SER A 36 8.33 9.94 2.14
CA SER A 36 9.62 9.69 1.50
C SER A 36 9.89 8.19 1.45
N LEU A 37 10.38 7.72 0.31
CA LEU A 37 10.81 6.34 0.10
C LEU A 37 12.24 6.39 -0.40
N SER A 38 13.18 5.82 0.37
CA SER A 38 14.62 5.84 0.05
C SER A 38 15.16 7.25 -0.27
N GLY A 39 14.69 8.27 0.45
CA GLY A 39 15.12 9.67 0.28
C GLY A 39 14.44 10.42 -0.88
N GLN A 40 13.58 9.77 -1.67
CA GLN A 40 12.81 10.39 -2.73
C GLN A 40 11.37 10.66 -2.29
N GLN A 41 10.72 11.69 -2.84
CA GLN A 41 9.28 11.88 -2.70
C GLN A 41 8.59 11.15 -3.85
N PRO A 42 8.08 9.92 -3.65
CA PRO A 42 7.40 9.22 -4.72
C PRO A 42 6.15 9.99 -5.15
N PRO A 43 5.74 9.87 -6.43
CA PRO A 43 4.45 10.37 -6.89
C PRO A 43 3.33 9.60 -6.17
N CYS A 44 2.93 10.10 -5.01
CA CYS A 44 1.83 9.57 -4.22
C CYS A 44 0.52 10.20 -4.68
N GLY A 45 -0.50 9.39 -4.93
CA GLY A 45 -1.80 9.94 -5.33
C GLY A 45 -2.82 8.90 -5.76
N THR A 46 -2.38 7.71 -6.15
CA THR A 46 -3.26 6.57 -6.45
C THR A 46 -2.65 5.25 -5.96
N PRO A 47 -3.48 4.24 -5.65
CA PRO A 47 -2.99 2.93 -5.24
C PRO A 47 -2.11 2.26 -6.32
N ALA A 48 -2.40 2.50 -7.60
CA ALA A 48 -1.63 1.97 -8.72
C ALA A 48 -0.19 2.50 -8.75
N LEU A 49 0.03 3.77 -8.39
CA LEU A 49 1.37 4.35 -8.29
C LEU A 49 2.11 3.79 -7.06
N ALA A 50 1.44 3.63 -5.92
CA ALA A 50 2.02 3.02 -4.74
C ALA A 50 2.50 1.59 -5.02
N LEU A 51 1.71 0.79 -5.75
CA LEU A 51 2.07 -0.58 -6.13
C LEU A 51 3.32 -0.63 -7.02
N LYS A 52 3.47 0.30 -7.97
CA LYS A 52 4.68 0.42 -8.81
C LYS A 52 5.94 0.73 -7.99
N GLN A 53 5.80 1.31 -6.80
CA GLN A 53 6.88 1.59 -5.85
C GLN A 53 7.09 0.45 -4.84
N GLY A 54 6.37 -0.68 -4.98
CA GLY A 54 6.46 -1.81 -4.08
C GLY A 54 5.67 -1.65 -2.77
N ILE A 55 4.73 -0.69 -2.70
CA ILE A 55 3.89 -0.46 -1.53
C ILE A 55 2.50 -1.04 -1.80
N GLY A 56 2.06 -1.97 -0.94
CA GLY A 56 0.72 -2.57 -1.00
C GLY A 56 -0.02 -2.43 0.33
N LEU A 57 -1.35 -2.33 0.26
CA LEU A 57 -2.24 -2.38 1.42
C LEU A 57 -3.05 -3.67 1.33
N LEU A 58 -3.02 -4.47 2.39
CA LEU A 58 -3.97 -5.56 2.57
C LEU A 58 -5.23 -4.96 3.21
N PRO A 59 -6.38 -4.96 2.52
CA PRO A 59 -7.61 -4.39 3.06
C PRO A 59 -8.09 -5.14 4.30
N GLU A 60 -8.87 -4.45 5.15
CA GLU A 60 -9.50 -5.03 6.32
C GLU A 60 -10.60 -6.03 5.93
N SER A 61 -11.34 -5.73 4.86
CA SER A 61 -12.38 -6.61 4.34
C SER A 61 -12.09 -7.02 2.90
N ARG A 62 -11.61 -8.26 2.73
CA ARG A 62 -11.39 -8.86 1.41
C ARG A 62 -12.64 -8.83 0.53
N LYS A 63 -13.84 -8.99 1.11
CA LYS A 63 -15.10 -9.09 0.34
C LYS A 63 -15.51 -7.76 -0.26
N THR A 64 -15.37 -6.68 0.49
CA THR A 64 -15.90 -5.36 0.11
C THR A 64 -14.83 -4.47 -0.53
N GLU A 65 -13.56 -4.65 -0.17
CA GLU A 65 -12.46 -3.77 -0.61
C GLU A 65 -11.44 -4.49 -1.50
N GLY A 66 -11.36 -5.82 -1.41
CA GLY A 66 -10.43 -6.62 -2.22
C GLY A 66 -10.94 -6.95 -3.63
N PHE A 67 -12.24 -6.83 -3.87
CA PHE A 67 -12.91 -7.16 -5.13
C PHE A 67 -13.69 -5.95 -5.67
N GLY A 68 -12.98 -4.89 -6.07
CA GLY A 68 -13.58 -3.75 -6.76
C GLY A 68 -13.82 -4.02 -8.25
N ALA A 69 -14.84 -3.40 -8.85
CA ALA A 69 -15.21 -3.54 -10.27
C ALA A 69 -14.06 -3.28 -11.29
N ALA A 70 -12.95 -2.65 -10.87
CA ALA A 70 -11.75 -2.45 -11.68
C ALA A 70 -10.85 -3.71 -11.80
N PHE A 71 -11.09 -4.76 -11.02
CA PHE A 71 -10.29 -6.00 -11.07
C PHE A 71 -10.54 -6.82 -12.35
N PHE A 72 -11.66 -6.59 -13.05
CA PHE A 72 -12.03 -7.26 -14.31
C PHE A 72 -11.58 -6.51 -15.57
N ARG A 73 -10.51 -5.70 -15.52
CA ARG A 73 -9.84 -5.24 -16.75
C ARG A 73 -8.80 -6.28 -17.18
N SER A 74 -9.28 -7.23 -17.99
CA SER A 74 -8.54 -8.10 -18.93
C SER A 74 -7.06 -8.38 -18.62
N THR A 75 -6.80 -9.60 -18.21
CA THR A 75 -5.52 -10.29 -18.23
C THR A 75 -4.87 -10.28 -19.63
N LYS A 76 -4.20 -9.19 -20.00
CA LYS A 76 -3.19 -9.19 -21.09
C LYS A 76 -1.89 -8.46 -20.79
N HIS A 77 -1.77 -7.78 -19.65
CA HIS A 77 -0.47 -7.28 -19.19
C HIS A 77 -0.19 -7.82 -17.79
N HIS A 78 0.81 -8.69 -17.71
CA HIS A 78 1.37 -9.20 -16.48
C HIS A 78 2.43 -8.20 -15.99
N PRO A 79 2.14 -7.27 -15.05
CA PRO A 79 3.21 -6.59 -14.33
C PRO A 79 3.94 -7.65 -13.51
N GLN A 80 5.21 -7.90 -13.86
CA GLN A 80 6.07 -8.77 -13.07
C GLN A 80 6.08 -8.27 -11.62
N PRO A 81 5.74 -9.11 -10.62
CA PRO A 81 5.83 -8.71 -9.23
C PRO A 81 7.29 -8.30 -8.93
N PRO A 82 7.52 -7.22 -8.13
CA PRO A 82 8.87 -6.91 -7.68
C PRO A 82 9.46 -8.17 -7.03
N ARG A 83 10.66 -8.57 -7.47
CA ARG A 83 11.34 -9.82 -7.11
C ARG A 83 11.08 -10.17 -5.65
N ALA A 84 10.46 -11.33 -5.43
CA ALA A 84 10.23 -11.90 -4.12
C ALA A 84 11.54 -11.89 -3.33
N VAL A 85 11.58 -11.10 -2.25
CA VAL A 85 12.64 -11.21 -1.25
C VAL A 85 12.39 -12.54 -0.57
N ARG A 86 13.26 -13.54 -0.85
CA ARG A 86 13.28 -14.82 -0.14
C ARG A 86 13.40 -14.52 1.36
N GLN A 87 12.32 -14.74 2.10
CA GLN A 87 12.38 -14.86 3.56
C GLN A 87 12.76 -16.31 3.85
N ASP A 88 14.07 -16.55 3.95
CA ASP A 88 14.56 -17.74 4.64
C ASP A 88 14.37 -17.48 6.14
N ILE A 89 13.26 -17.98 6.68
CA ILE A 89 13.04 -18.05 8.13
C ILE A 89 13.89 -19.23 8.63
N ARG A 90 14.93 -18.93 9.39
CA ARG A 90 15.51 -19.87 10.36
C ARG A 90 14.79 -19.70 11.69
#